data_AF-A0A0R3S8N2-F1
#
_entry.id   AF-A0A0R3S8N2-F1
#
_cell.length_a   1.000
_cell.length_b   1.000
_cell.length_c   1.000
_cell.angle_alpha   90.00
_cell.angle_beta   90.00
_cell.angle_gamma   90.00
#
_symmetry.space_group_name_H-M   'P 1'
#
loop_
_entity.id
_entity.type
_entity.pdbx_description
1 polymer ?
#
loop_
_entity_poly.entity_id
_entity_poly.type
_entity_poly.pdbx_seq_one_letter_code
_entity_poly.pdbx_strand_id
1 'polypeptide(L)'
;MASGVKCSEDCLAKYNELKLKKSCRFILYKIEDKKQIVIDKIGDRECTFDQFKGLLENLEGEARYAVLDFEPDNSHSQLLFISWIPDNANVRERMLYASSVDALKTQLTGFKGYLQLNDKSDLTAENFLDKLKY
;
A
#
# COMPACT_ATOMS: atom_id res chain seq x y z
N MET A 1 -18.27 -4.78 -7.78
CA MET A 1 -18.40 -3.69 -8.77
C MET A 1 -17.00 -3.19 -9.06
N ALA A 2 -16.41 -3.55 -10.21
CA ALA A 2 -15.05 -3.16 -10.55
C ALA A 2 -15.07 -1.74 -11.13
N SER A 3 -14.35 -0.80 -10.54
CA SER A 3 -14.33 0.61 -10.97
C SER A 3 -13.68 0.87 -12.33
N GLY A 4 -13.42 -0.17 -13.14
CA GLY A 4 -12.75 -0.03 -14.44
C GLY A 4 -11.33 0.54 -14.37
N VAL A 5 -10.78 0.69 -13.16
CA VAL A 5 -9.46 1.25 -12.93
C VAL A 5 -8.41 0.22 -13.35
N LYS A 6 -7.52 0.61 -14.25
CA LYS A 6 -6.43 -0.24 -14.75
C LYS A 6 -5.18 0.00 -13.92
N CYS A 7 -4.41 -1.04 -13.59
CA CYS A 7 -3.06 -0.79 -13.07
C CYS A 7 -2.11 -0.52 -14.23
N SER A 8 -1.22 0.43 -14.06
CA SER A 8 -0.11 0.62 -15.00
C SER A 8 0.88 -0.54 -14.88
N GLU A 9 1.51 -0.88 -16.01
CA GLU A 9 2.51 -1.96 -16.08
C GLU A 9 3.74 -1.67 -15.20
N ASP A 10 4.07 -0.38 -15.06
CA ASP A 10 5.16 0.09 -14.19
C ASP A 10 4.95 -0.31 -12.71
N CYS A 11 3.70 -0.28 -12.24
CA CYS A 11 3.36 -0.71 -10.88
C CYS A 11 3.71 -2.19 -10.66
N LEU A 12 3.43 -3.04 -11.65
CA LEU A 12 3.74 -4.47 -11.59
C LEU A 12 5.24 -4.72 -11.70
N ALA A 13 5.93 -3.99 -12.58
CA ALA A 13 7.37 -4.07 -12.74
C ALA A 13 8.08 -3.72 -11.42
N LYS A 14 7.72 -2.60 -10.79
CA LYS A 14 8.30 -2.16 -9.51
C LYS A 14 7.95 -3.07 -8.36
N TYR A 15 6.72 -3.58 -8.29
CA TYR A 15 6.36 -4.57 -7.30
C TYR A 15 7.19 -5.86 -7.43
N ASN A 16 7.39 -6.36 -8.65
CA ASN A 16 8.24 -7.53 -8.88
C ASN A 16 9.70 -7.26 -8.52
N GLU A 17 10.25 -6.07 -8.83
CA GLU A 17 11.58 -5.69 -8.39
C GLU A 17 11.70 -5.68 -6.86
N LEU A 18 10.73 -5.08 -6.15
CA LEU A 18 10.71 -5.06 -4.69
C LEU A 18 10.59 -6.49 -4.12
N LYS A 19 9.75 -7.34 -4.71
CA LYS A 19 9.56 -8.74 -4.28
C LYS A 19 10.81 -9.59 -4.47
N LEU A 20 11.51 -9.45 -5.59
CA LEU A 20 12.65 -10.29 -5.97
C LEU A 20 13.98 -9.75 -5.42
N LYS A 21 14.21 -8.45 -5.57
CA LYS A 21 15.49 -7.80 -5.24
C LYS A 21 15.47 -7.07 -3.91
N LYS A 22 14.29 -6.85 -3.31
CA LYS A 22 14.12 -6.04 -2.09
C LYS A 22 14.73 -4.65 -2.24
N SER A 23 14.69 -4.08 -3.45
CA SER A 23 15.35 -2.81 -3.78
C SER A 23 14.85 -1.62 -2.96
N CYS A 24 13.61 -1.70 -2.47
CA CYS A 24 12.90 -0.61 -1.80
C CYS A 24 12.20 -1.16 -0.54
N ARG A 25 11.87 -0.28 0.42
CA ARG A 25 11.13 -0.68 1.63
C ARG A 25 9.63 -0.65 1.39
N PHE A 26 9.13 0.37 0.70
CA PHE A 26 7.72 0.48 0.36
C PHE A 26 7.51 1.11 -1.02
N ILE A 27 6.34 0.88 -1.60
CA ILE A 27 5.87 1.54 -2.81
C ILE A 27 4.47 2.09 -2.53
N LEU A 28 4.30 3.39 -2.69
CA LEU A 28 3.00 4.06 -2.67
C LEU A 28 2.43 4.10 -4.09
N TYR A 29 1.14 3.81 -4.19
CA TYR A 29 0.36 3.93 -5.42
C TYR A 29 -0.81 4.88 -5.18
N LYS A 30 -1.14 5.63 -6.23
CA LYS A 30 -2.32 6.48 -6.27
C LYS A 30 -3.17 6.16 -7.48
N ILE A 31 -4.45 6.45 -7.38
CA ILE A 31 -5.36 6.43 -8.53
C ILE A 31 -5.32 7.80 -9.21
N GLU A 32 -4.77 7.84 -10.42
CA GLU A 32 -4.75 9.03 -11.27
C GLU A 32 -5.93 9.02 -12.25
N ASP A 33 -6.53 10.20 -12.46
CA ASP A 33 -7.73 10.42 -13.29
C ASP A 33 -8.94 9.52 -12.97
N LYS A 34 -8.93 8.84 -11.80
CA LYS A 34 -9.95 7.84 -11.41
C LYS A 34 -10.05 6.65 -12.38
N LYS A 35 -9.02 6.43 -13.20
CA LYS A 35 -9.00 5.42 -14.26
C LYS A 35 -7.75 4.56 -14.26
N GLN A 36 -6.65 5.05 -13.69
CA GLN A 36 -5.39 4.30 -13.67
C GLN A 36 -4.72 4.33 -12.30
N ILE A 37 -4.07 3.24 -11.92
CA ILE A 37 -3.23 3.16 -10.72
C ILE A 37 -1.79 3.34 -11.17
N VAL A 38 -1.17 4.39 -10.65
CA VAL A 38 0.22 4.77 -10.94
C VAL A 38 1.03 4.76 -9.64
N ILE A 39 2.35 4.68 -9.78
CA ILE A 39 3.26 4.83 -8.65
C ILE A 39 3.27 6.30 -8.22
N ASP A 40 3.01 6.51 -6.94
CA ASP A 40 3.05 7.83 -6.34
C ASP A 40 4.46 8.13 -5.80
N LYS A 41 5.00 7.20 -5.00
CA LYS A 41 6.31 7.35 -4.38
C LYS A 41 6.91 6.00 -4.07
N ILE A 42 8.24 5.91 -4.17
CA ILE A 42 8.98 4.72 -3.79
C ILE A 42 9.83 5.10 -2.58
N GLY A 43 9.75 4.28 -1.53
CA GLY A 43 10.57 4.44 -0.33
C GLY A 43 11.83 3.60 -0.42
N ASP A 44 12.99 4.23 -0.20
CA ASP A 44 14.28 3.54 -0.14
C ASP A 44 14.30 2.43 0.90
N ARG A 45 15.20 1.46 0.73
CA ARG A 45 15.32 0.29 1.63
C ARG A 45 15.62 0.70 3.08
N GLU A 46 16.30 1.82 3.25
CA GLU A 46 16.67 2.43 4.52
C GLU A 46 15.52 3.17 5.23
N CYS A 47 14.37 3.37 4.56
CA CYS A 47 13.23 4.01 5.21
C CYS A 47 12.67 3.14 6.35
N THR A 48 12.36 3.79 7.47
CA THR A 48 11.74 3.14 8.62
C THR A 48 10.21 3.13 8.50
N PHE A 49 9.57 2.27 9.30
CA PHE A 49 8.12 2.24 9.40
C PHE A 49 7.53 3.60 9.82
N ASP A 50 8.26 4.33 10.69
CA ASP A 50 7.85 5.65 11.15
C ASP A 50 7.86 6.70 10.02
N GLN A 51 8.85 6.65 9.13
CA GLN A 51 8.89 7.48 7.92
C GLN A 51 7.72 7.15 6.98
N PHE A 52 7.42 5.87 6.79
CA PHE A 52 6.25 5.43 6.02
C PHE A 52 4.94 5.94 6.62
N LYS A 53 4.80 5.81 7.95
CA LYS A 53 3.65 6.32 8.70
C LYS A 53 3.51 7.83 8.52
N GLY A 54 4.59 8.59 8.74
CA GLY A 54 4.59 10.04 8.57
C GLY A 54 4.21 10.48 7.15
N LEU A 55 4.59 9.69 6.12
CA LEU A 55 4.15 9.96 4.74
C LEU A 55 2.65 9.78 4.55
N LEU A 56 2.04 8.76 5.16
CA LEU A 56 0.60 8.55 5.11
C LEU A 56 -0.17 9.56 5.96
N GLU A 57 0.36 9.94 7.12
CA GLU A 57 -0.24 10.96 7.98
C GLU A 57 -0.18 12.37 7.36
N ASN A 58 0.83 12.63 6.52
CA ASN A 58 0.94 13.88 5.77
C ASN A 58 -0.08 13.99 4.62
N LEU A 59 -0.80 12.90 4.31
CA LEU A 59 -1.89 12.91 3.34
C LEU A 59 -3.12 13.50 4.02
N GLU A 60 -3.31 14.80 3.86
CA GLU A 60 -4.43 15.57 4.43
C GLU A 60 -5.79 15.16 3.83
N GLY A 61 -6.23 13.93 4.08
CA GLY A 61 -7.46 13.37 3.50
C GLY A 61 -7.28 12.76 2.10
N GLU A 62 -6.06 12.45 1.66
CA GLU A 62 -5.85 11.68 0.42
C GLU A 62 -5.72 10.18 0.71
N ALA A 63 -6.47 9.36 -0.03
CA ALA A 63 -6.30 7.91 0.00
C ALA A 63 -5.12 7.47 -0.87
N ARG A 64 -4.37 6.46 -0.42
CA ARG A 64 -3.26 5.84 -1.18
C ARG A 64 -3.19 4.34 -0.91
N TYR A 65 -2.69 3.59 -1.88
CA TYR A 65 -2.29 2.20 -1.64
C TYR A 65 -0.81 2.14 -1.35
N ALA A 66 -0.39 1.15 -0.59
CA ALA A 66 1.00 0.91 -0.31
C ALA A 66 1.30 -0.59 -0.35
N VAL A 67 2.48 -0.94 -0.83
CA VAL A 67 3.09 -2.24 -0.56
C VAL A 67 4.28 -1.98 0.34
N LEU A 68 4.33 -2.66 1.48
CA LEU A 68 5.43 -2.57 2.44
C LEU A 68 6.13 -3.93 2.54
N ASP A 69 7.44 -3.95 2.35
CA ASP A 69 8.27 -5.10 2.74
C ASP A 69 8.59 -4.99 4.23
N PHE A 70 7.77 -5.67 5.03
CA PHE A 70 7.89 -5.66 6.48
C PHE A 70 8.79 -6.81 6.92
N GLU A 71 9.85 -6.47 7.65
CA GLU A 71 10.88 -7.41 8.11
C GLU A 71 10.97 -7.33 9.63
N PRO A 72 10.25 -8.21 10.36
CA PRO A 72 10.36 -8.27 11.81
C PRO A 72 11.58 -9.08 12.22
N ASP A 73 12.43 -8.48 13.05
CA ASP A 73 13.52 -9.15 13.77
C ASP A 73 14.51 -9.91 12.86
N ASN A 74 14.88 -9.29 11.72
CA ASN A 74 15.84 -9.85 10.73
C ASN A 74 15.44 -11.24 10.19
N SER A 75 14.19 -11.65 10.42
CA SER A 75 13.58 -12.85 9.87
C SER A 75 12.93 -12.53 8.53
N HIS A 76 12.68 -13.56 7.71
CA HIS A 76 12.23 -13.43 6.32
C HIS A 76 11.27 -12.25 6.08
N SER A 77 11.70 -11.28 5.28
CA SER A 77 10.82 -10.16 4.95
C SER A 77 9.54 -10.65 4.28
N GLN A 78 8.43 -10.02 4.65
CA GLN A 78 7.10 -10.36 4.19
C GLN A 78 6.50 -9.13 3.52
N LEU A 79 5.91 -9.33 2.35
CA LEU A 79 5.18 -8.29 1.66
C LEU A 79 3.80 -8.13 2.26
N LEU A 80 3.47 -6.91 2.65
CA LEU A 80 2.15 -6.50 3.08
C LEU A 80 1.58 -5.52 2.08
N PHE A 81 0.31 -5.72 1.73
CA PHE A 81 -0.45 -4.76 0.94
C PHE A 81 -1.34 -3.95 1.87
N ILE A 82 -1.26 -2.63 1.80
CA ILE A 82 -1.94 -1.70 2.69
C ILE A 82 -2.79 -0.74 1.85
N SER A 83 -4.05 -0.56 2.22
CA SER A 83 -4.90 0.50 1.69
C SER A 83 -5.11 1.56 2.76
N TRP A 84 -4.55 2.74 2.55
CA TRP A 84 -4.76 3.92 3.38
C TRP A 84 -5.95 4.69 2.83
N ILE A 85 -7.06 4.67 3.56
CA ILE A 85 -8.29 5.35 3.19
C ILE A 85 -8.75 6.18 4.40
N PRO A 86 -8.19 7.38 4.62
CA PRO A 86 -8.47 8.16 5.81
C PRO A 86 -9.97 8.53 5.85
N ASP A 87 -10.57 8.54 7.05
CA ASP A 87 -12.00 8.84 7.16
C ASP A 87 -12.33 10.28 6.72
N ASN A 88 -11.35 11.18 6.90
CA ASN A 88 -11.39 12.57 6.45
C ASN A 88 -11.31 12.74 4.91
N ALA A 89 -11.00 11.67 4.16
CA ALA A 89 -11.02 11.74 2.70
C ALA A 89 -12.43 11.93 2.16
N ASN A 90 -12.54 12.60 1.00
CA ASN A 90 -13.81 12.75 0.31
C ASN A 90 -14.50 11.40 0.08
N VAL A 91 -15.81 11.33 0.35
CA VAL A 91 -16.62 10.10 0.22
C VAL A 91 -16.43 9.42 -1.14
N ARG A 92 -16.38 10.21 -2.22
CA ARG A 92 -16.14 9.70 -3.59
C ARG A 92 -14.78 9.03 -3.73
N GLU A 93 -13.75 9.59 -3.11
CA GLU A 93 -12.40 9.04 -3.16
C GLU A 93 -12.31 7.75 -2.33
N ARG A 94 -12.86 7.76 -1.11
CA ARG A 94 -12.95 6.55 -0.27
C ARG A 94 -13.63 5.41 -1.02
N MET A 95 -14.75 5.70 -1.68
CA MET A 95 -15.50 4.72 -2.46
C MET A 95 -14.73 4.23 -3.69
N LEU A 96 -14.01 5.13 -4.38
CA LEU A 96 -13.15 4.79 -5.52
C LEU A 96 -12.01 3.87 -5.08
N TYR A 97 -11.30 4.20 -4.00
CA TYR A 97 -10.19 3.40 -3.50
C TYR A 97 -10.68 2.05 -2.94
N ALA A 98 -11.78 2.04 -2.18
CA ALA A 98 -12.37 0.79 -1.67
C ALA A 98 -12.87 -0.13 -2.80
N SER A 99 -13.35 0.43 -3.92
CA SER A 99 -13.84 -0.36 -5.06
C SER A 99 -12.72 -0.79 -6.02
N SER A 100 -11.59 -0.07 -6.05
CA SER A 100 -10.47 -0.34 -6.96
C SER A 100 -9.36 -1.19 -6.32
N VAL A 101 -9.37 -1.34 -4.99
CA VAL A 101 -8.34 -2.10 -4.25
C VAL A 101 -8.28 -3.55 -4.71
N ASP A 102 -9.43 -4.15 -5.01
CA ASP A 102 -9.54 -5.54 -5.44
C ASP A 102 -8.87 -5.78 -6.81
N ALA A 103 -8.98 -4.80 -7.71
CA ALA A 103 -8.32 -4.83 -9.02
C ALA A 103 -6.80 -4.79 -8.88
N LEU A 104 -6.27 -3.97 -7.96
CA LEU A 104 -4.83 -3.90 -7.69
C LEU A 104 -4.35 -5.18 -7.00
N LYS A 105 -5.09 -5.63 -5.98
CA LYS A 105 -4.82 -6.82 -5.18
C LYS A 105 -4.73 -8.08 -6.04
N THR A 106 -5.60 -8.20 -7.04
CA THR A 106 -5.59 -9.33 -7.99
C THR A 106 -4.34 -9.34 -8.86
N GLN A 107 -3.76 -8.18 -9.16
CA GLN A 107 -2.56 -8.10 -9.99
C GLN A 107 -1.26 -8.20 -9.18
N LEU A 108 -1.23 -7.63 -7.97
CA LEU A 108 -0.10 -7.73 -7.04
C LEU A 108 -0.14 -9.07 -6.31
N THR A 109 0.35 -10.16 -6.90
CA THR A 109 0.28 -11.49 -6.28
C THR A 109 1.49 -11.81 -5.38
N GLY A 110 1.24 -12.57 -4.31
CA GLY A 110 2.28 -13.07 -3.41
C GLY A 110 2.68 -12.13 -2.27
N PHE A 111 1.81 -11.20 -1.88
CA PHE A 111 1.87 -10.59 -0.56
C PHE A 111 1.30 -11.56 0.50
N LYS A 112 1.81 -11.49 1.73
CA LYS A 112 1.42 -12.35 2.85
C LYS A 112 0.07 -11.94 3.43
N GLY A 113 -0.16 -10.63 3.54
CA GLY A 113 -1.36 -10.07 4.17
C GLY A 113 -1.83 -8.78 3.50
N TYR A 114 -3.12 -8.49 3.69
CA TYR A 114 -3.76 -7.24 3.30
C TYR A 114 -4.28 -6.51 4.53
N LEU A 115 -3.97 -5.21 4.63
CA LEU A 115 -4.48 -4.31 5.66
C LEU A 115 -5.25 -3.16 5.01
N GLN A 116 -6.38 -2.83 5.60
CA GLN A 116 -7.05 -1.57 5.35
C GLN A 116 -6.94 -0.71 6.60
N LEU A 117 -6.46 0.51 6.42
CA LEU A 117 -6.21 1.47 7.48
C LEU A 117 -7.02 2.72 7.19
N ASN A 118 -7.79 3.14 8.18
CA ASN A 118 -8.67 4.30 8.07
C ASN A 118 -8.27 5.43 9.01
N ASP A 119 -7.52 5.11 10.07
CA ASP A 119 -7.00 6.07 11.02
C ASP A 119 -5.52 5.81 11.31
N LYS A 120 -4.83 6.85 11.78
CA LYS A 120 -3.42 6.78 12.17
C LYS A 120 -3.18 5.85 13.37
N SER A 121 -4.21 5.59 14.16
CA SER A 121 -4.18 4.63 15.27
C SER A 121 -3.98 3.20 14.77
N ASP A 122 -4.40 2.89 13.54
CA ASP A 122 -4.18 1.58 12.91
C ASP A 122 -2.77 1.43 12.29
N LEU A 123 -2.03 2.54 12.12
CA LEU A 123 -0.64 2.56 11.62
C LEU A 123 0.36 2.18 12.73
N THR A 124 0.20 0.99 13.30
CA THR A 124 1.09 0.45 14.34
C THR A 124 1.76 -0.84 13.89
N ALA A 125 3.04 -1.00 14.22
CA ALA A 125 3.79 -2.21 13.84
C ALA A 125 3.12 -3.50 14.35
N GLU A 126 2.45 -3.44 15.50
CA GLU A 126 1.69 -4.56 16.08
C GLU A 126 0.55 -5.04 15.18
N ASN A 127 -0.23 -4.11 14.60
CA ASN A 127 -1.32 -4.43 13.68
C ASN A 127 -0.80 -5.10 12.39
N PHE A 128 0.37 -4.65 11.91
CA PHE A 128 1.02 -5.20 10.74
C PHE A 128 1.60 -6.59 11.04
N LEU A 129 2.20 -6.77 12.22
CA LEU A 129 2.70 -8.04 12.71
C LEU A 129 1.58 -9.08 12.87
N ASP A 130 0.44 -8.70 13.43
CA ASP A 130 -0.72 -9.59 13.59
C ASP A 130 -1.15 -10.19 12.25
N LYS A 131 -1.16 -9.36 11.20
CA LYS A 131 -1.55 -9.75 9.84
C LYS A 131 -0.53 -10.63 9.12
N LEU A 132 0.67 -10.75 9.66
CA LEU A 132 1.70 -11.66 9.17
C LEU A 132 1.71 -13.02 9.88
N LYS A 133 1.06 -13.10 11.04
CA LYS A 133 1.01 -14.31 11.89
C LYS A 133 -0.02 -15.35 11.42
N TYR A 134 -0.99 -14.93 10.61
CA TYR A 134 -2.01 -15.79 9.99
C TYR A 134 -1.65 -16.12 8.53
#